data_AF-A0A2D7DVL7-F1
#
_entry.id   AF-A0A2D7DVL7-F1
#
_cell.length_a   1.000
_cell.length_b   1.000
_cell.length_c   1.000
_cell.angle_alpha   90.00
_cell.angle_beta   90.00
_cell.angle_gamma   90.00
#
_symmetry.space_group_name_H-M   'P 1'
#
loop_
_entity.id
_entity.type
_entity.pdbx_description
1 polymer ?
#
loop_
_entity_poly.entity_id
_entity_poly.type
_entity_poly.pdbx_seq_one_letter_code
_entity_poly.pdbx_strand_id
1 'polypeptide(L)'
;MTGLDQDLMQKNLSCKNLNESKKNIFVFSFFLFVVIFLFMILGVLLATFAQNNSVVSNGDMLFSDIAINHSLGWAIKYSFVLGLIAATISSTDSSITSITTSFSIDIFKIEKLKNQEKYRKFTHILTCFLIWFIVVFANNFLVNENLIEDFLFFVVYIYGPLLGIYILGIFTKLKISEKLVPLIFVLSPVLSYFIQSYTKKLIGFDFGYSIIAVNGIISLVLFIMSGFVLPLNKCTSPSKSTSESSQ
;
A
#
# COMPACT_ATOMS: atom_id res chain seq x y z
N MET A 1 7.22 4.31 -2.68
CA MET A 1 5.78 4.14 -2.98
C MET A 1 5.21 5.32 -3.77
N THR A 2 5.81 6.52 -3.72
CA THR A 2 5.44 7.63 -4.61
C THR A 2 5.57 7.20 -6.07
N GLY A 3 4.43 7.08 -6.76
CA GLY A 3 4.33 6.63 -8.16
C GLY A 3 3.70 5.24 -8.37
N LEU A 4 3.64 4.38 -7.35
CA LEU A 4 2.89 3.12 -7.35
C LEU A 4 1.56 3.23 -6.59
N ASP A 5 1.51 4.14 -5.62
CA ASP A 5 0.35 4.39 -4.77
C ASP A 5 -0.37 5.65 -5.23
N GLN A 6 -1.68 5.52 -5.47
CA GLN A 6 -2.52 6.60 -5.96
C GLN A 6 -2.63 7.76 -4.96
N ASP A 7 -2.70 7.51 -3.65
CA ASP A 7 -2.82 8.58 -2.64
C ASP A 7 -1.56 9.45 -2.64
N LEU A 8 -0.40 8.77 -2.60
CA LEU A 8 0.90 9.44 -2.61
C LEU A 8 1.17 10.14 -3.94
N MET A 9 0.68 9.59 -5.06
CA MET A 9 0.81 10.23 -6.37
C MET A 9 -0.05 11.51 -6.44
N GLN A 10 -1.31 11.45 -6.04
CA GLN A 10 -2.24 12.59 -6.09
C GLN A 10 -1.78 13.76 -5.22
N LYS A 11 -1.25 13.48 -4.02
CA LYS A 11 -0.66 14.51 -3.15
C LYS A 11 0.50 15.23 -3.82
N ASN A 12 1.36 14.50 -4.54
CA ASN A 12 2.51 15.09 -5.23
C ASN A 12 2.13 15.85 -6.52
N LEU A 13 1.07 15.44 -7.21
CA LEU A 13 0.53 16.13 -8.39
C LEU A 13 -0.23 17.42 -8.03
N SER A 14 -0.68 17.55 -6.77
CA SER A 14 -1.33 18.76 -6.27
C SER A 14 -0.34 19.91 -5.99
N CYS A 15 0.97 19.64 -6.03
CA CYS A 15 1.99 20.68 -5.90
C CYS A 15 2.06 21.56 -7.15
N LYS A 16 2.27 22.87 -6.96
CA LYS A 16 2.28 23.88 -8.03
C LYS A 16 3.25 23.57 -9.19
N ASN A 17 4.40 22.99 -8.88
CA ASN A 17 5.44 22.70 -9.86
C ASN A 17 6.33 21.53 -9.37
N LEU A 18 7.15 21.02 -10.29
CA LEU A 18 8.01 19.86 -10.04
C LEU A 18 9.04 20.10 -8.92
N ASN A 19 9.51 21.33 -8.75
CA ASN A 19 10.47 21.66 -7.69
C ASN A 19 9.81 21.56 -6.30
N GLU A 20 8.61 22.10 -6.13
CA GLU A 20 7.82 21.96 -4.89
C GLU A 20 7.43 20.51 -4.63
N SER A 21 7.09 19.74 -5.67
CA SER A 21 6.79 18.30 -5.52
C SER A 21 8.00 17.51 -5.00
N LYS A 22 9.21 17.77 -5.52
CA LYS A 22 10.46 17.17 -5.00
C LYS A 22 10.72 17.56 -3.54
N LYS A 23 10.51 18.83 -3.20
CA LYS A 23 10.65 19.32 -1.82
C LYS A 23 9.64 18.64 -0.89
N ASN A 24 8.39 18.49 -1.33
CA ASN A 24 7.35 17.78 -0.59
C ASN A 24 7.77 16.34 -0.26
N ILE A 25 8.24 15.58 -1.26
CA ILE A 25 8.70 14.19 -1.05
C ILE A 25 9.86 14.13 -0.06
N PHE A 26 10.84 15.04 -0.17
CA PHE A 26 11.99 15.05 0.72
C PHE A 26 11.61 15.39 2.17
N VAL A 27 10.81 16.45 2.36
CA VAL A 27 10.32 16.86 3.68
C VAL A 27 9.45 15.78 4.31
N PHE A 28 8.51 15.21 3.53
CA PHE A 28 7.67 14.10 3.97
C PHE A 28 8.51 12.90 4.41
N SER A 29 9.48 12.48 3.60
CA SER A 29 10.34 11.32 3.90
C SER A 29 11.17 11.55 5.17
N PHE A 30 11.67 12.76 5.37
CA PHE A 30 12.41 13.14 6.58
C PHE A 30 11.53 13.04 7.83
N PHE A 31 10.34 13.65 7.82
CA PHE A 31 9.42 13.58 8.95
C PHE A 31 8.91 12.16 9.20
N LEU A 32 8.62 11.40 8.14
CA LEU A 32 8.21 10.00 8.24
C LEU A 32 9.29 9.17 8.95
N PHE A 33 10.56 9.33 8.57
CA PHE A 33 11.68 8.68 9.22
C PHE A 33 11.77 9.03 10.71
N VAL A 34 11.68 10.33 11.06
CA VAL A 34 11.73 10.78 12.46
C VAL A 34 10.58 10.19 13.26
N VAL A 35 9.36 10.20 12.73
CA VAL A 35 8.17 9.66 13.41
C VAL A 35 8.32 8.15 13.62
N ILE A 36 8.72 7.38 12.59
CA ILE A 36 8.96 5.93 12.73
C ILE A 36 10.03 5.66 13.80
N PHE A 37 11.12 6.42 13.79
CA PHE A 37 12.18 6.29 14.79
C PHE A 37 11.67 6.54 16.22
N LEU A 38 10.85 7.57 16.43
CA LEU A 38 10.22 7.84 17.72
C LEU A 38 9.27 6.71 18.14
N PHE A 39 8.46 6.17 17.24
CA PHE A 39 7.60 5.01 17.51
C PHE A 39 8.40 3.76 17.86
N MET A 40 9.56 3.54 17.23
CA MET A 40 10.45 2.43 17.59
C MET A 40 11.01 2.58 19.01
N ILE A 41 11.50 3.76 19.38
CA ILE A 41 11.97 4.05 20.75
C ILE A 41 10.82 3.82 21.74
N LEU A 42 9.64 4.36 21.44
CA LEU A 42 8.45 4.20 22.26
C LEU A 42 8.09 2.72 22.44
N GLY A 43 8.13 1.92 21.37
CA GLY A 43 7.89 0.48 21.43
C GLY A 43 8.84 -0.24 22.39
N VAL A 44 10.14 0.07 22.35
CA VAL A 44 11.14 -0.49 23.28
C VAL A 44 10.87 -0.07 24.73
N LEU A 45 10.54 1.19 24.95
CA LEU A 45 10.22 1.71 26.29
C LEU A 45 8.98 1.03 26.88
N LEU A 46 7.93 0.88 26.07
CA LEU A 46 6.69 0.22 26.49
C LEU A 46 6.90 -1.27 26.75
N ALA A 47 7.69 -1.96 25.92
CA ALA A 47 8.03 -3.37 26.15
C ALA A 47 8.80 -3.55 27.47
N THR A 48 9.76 -2.66 27.77
CA THR A 48 10.50 -2.68 29.03
C THR A 48 9.59 -2.37 30.22
N PHE A 49 8.68 -1.41 30.07
CA PHE A 49 7.68 -1.10 31.08
C PHE A 49 6.73 -2.28 31.35
N ALA A 50 6.30 -2.98 30.29
CA ALA A 50 5.44 -4.15 30.38
C ALA A 50 6.10 -5.27 31.20
N GLN A 51 7.38 -5.54 30.95
CA GLN A 51 8.16 -6.53 31.70
C GLN A 51 8.25 -6.18 33.19
N ASN A 52 8.51 -4.91 33.52
CA ASN A 52 8.66 -4.47 34.91
C ASN A 52 7.34 -4.46 35.69
N ASN A 53 6.20 -4.24 35.01
CA ASN A 53 4.89 -4.15 35.65
C ASN A 53 4.03 -5.40 35.44
N SER A 54 4.62 -6.49 34.92
CA SER A 54 3.93 -7.77 34.65
C SER A 54 2.65 -7.60 33.82
N VAL A 55 2.70 -6.75 32.79
CA VAL A 55 1.59 -6.53 31.86
C VAL A 55 1.40 -7.78 30.99
N VAL A 56 0.15 -8.25 30.88
CA VAL A 56 -0.17 -9.51 30.17
C VAL A 56 -0.28 -9.32 28.66
N SER A 57 -0.64 -8.11 28.21
CA SER A 57 -0.79 -7.81 26.77
C SER A 57 0.56 -7.79 26.05
N ASN A 58 0.55 -8.28 24.81
CA ASN A 58 1.70 -8.39 23.94
C ASN A 58 1.36 -7.89 22.53
N GLY A 59 2.40 -7.70 21.70
CA GLY A 59 2.24 -7.32 20.29
C GLY A 59 1.48 -6.01 20.12
N ASP A 60 0.54 -5.99 19.19
CA ASP A 60 -0.19 -4.79 18.75
C ASP A 60 -1.07 -4.17 19.86
N MET A 61 -1.50 -4.98 20.85
CA MET A 61 -2.37 -4.51 21.94
C MET A 61 -1.60 -3.82 23.08
N LEU A 62 -0.30 -4.05 23.19
CA LEU A 62 0.53 -3.62 24.32
C LEU A 62 0.47 -2.09 24.53
N PHE A 63 0.52 -1.33 23.43
CA PHE A 63 0.51 0.13 23.53
C PHE A 63 -0.83 0.67 24.06
N SER A 64 -1.94 0.13 23.56
CA SER A 64 -3.30 0.52 23.99
C SER A 64 -3.54 0.17 25.45
N ASP A 65 -3.16 -1.04 25.85
CA ASP A 65 -3.35 -1.53 27.21
C ASP A 65 -2.62 -0.64 28.24
N ILE A 66 -1.35 -0.34 27.98
CA ILE A 66 -0.56 0.56 28.83
C ILE A 66 -1.21 1.95 28.90
N ALA A 67 -1.60 2.53 27.77
CA ALA A 67 -2.20 3.87 27.72
C ALA A 67 -3.54 3.98 28.46
N ILE A 68 -4.36 2.91 28.46
CA ILE A 68 -5.71 2.92 29.02
C ILE A 68 -5.75 2.47 30.47
N ASN A 69 -4.99 1.43 30.82
CA ASN A 69 -5.11 0.70 32.08
C ASN A 69 -4.00 1.03 33.10
N HIS A 70 -2.82 1.46 32.67
CA HIS A 70 -1.64 1.60 33.56
C HIS A 70 -1.39 3.00 34.14
N SER A 71 -2.45 3.77 34.41
CA SER A 71 -2.40 5.02 35.20
C SER A 71 -1.37 6.09 34.77
N LEU A 72 -1.05 6.22 33.47
CA LEU A 72 -0.17 7.28 32.95
C LEU A 72 -0.74 8.71 33.06
N GLY A 73 -1.89 8.89 33.72
CA GLY A 73 -2.59 10.17 33.82
C GLY A 73 -3.60 10.40 32.70
N TRP A 74 -4.64 11.16 33.01
CA TRP A 74 -5.77 11.40 32.10
C TRP A 74 -5.36 12.07 30.80
N ALA A 75 -4.41 13.01 30.85
CA ALA A 75 -3.95 13.75 29.67
C ALA A 75 -3.34 12.83 28.60
N ILE A 76 -2.49 11.87 29.01
CA ILE A 76 -1.86 10.91 28.10
C ILE A 76 -2.92 9.97 27.52
N LYS A 77 -3.82 9.44 28.37
CA LYS A 77 -4.89 8.54 27.93
C LYS A 77 -5.78 9.16 26.86
N TYR A 78 -6.28 10.38 27.08
CA TYR A 78 -7.16 11.05 26.11
C TYR A 78 -6.40 11.53 24.87
N SER A 79 -5.19 12.07 25.02
CA SER A 79 -4.37 12.47 23.88
C SER A 79 -4.03 11.28 22.98
N PHE A 80 -3.76 10.11 23.57
CA PHE A 80 -3.52 8.87 22.83
C PHE A 80 -4.75 8.43 22.04
N VAL A 81 -5.91 8.32 22.69
CA VAL A 81 -7.15 7.89 22.01
C VAL A 81 -7.53 8.87 20.89
N LEU A 82 -7.47 10.17 21.15
CA LEU A 82 -7.76 11.18 20.13
C LEU A 82 -6.74 11.14 18.98
N GLY A 83 -5.45 10.98 19.28
CA GLY A 83 -4.39 10.86 18.28
C GLY A 83 -4.54 9.62 17.41
N LEU A 84 -4.86 8.47 18.01
CA LEU A 84 -5.10 7.20 17.31
C LEU A 84 -6.32 7.29 16.40
N ILE A 85 -7.43 7.85 16.88
CA ILE A 85 -8.63 8.09 16.08
C ILE A 85 -8.31 9.05 14.92
N ALA A 86 -7.64 10.17 15.19
CA ALA A 86 -7.28 11.16 14.17
C ALA A 86 -6.37 10.56 13.08
N ALA A 87 -5.35 9.80 13.46
CA ALA A 87 -4.45 9.13 12.52
C ALA A 87 -5.20 8.11 11.65
N THR A 88 -6.06 7.31 12.28
CA THR A 88 -6.85 6.27 11.57
C THR A 88 -7.82 6.90 10.58
N ILE A 89 -8.55 7.95 10.98
CA ILE A 89 -9.49 8.66 10.10
C ILE A 89 -8.75 9.32 8.93
N SER A 90 -7.60 9.95 9.17
CA SER A 90 -6.81 10.60 8.11
C SER A 90 -6.31 9.60 7.05
N SER A 91 -5.84 8.42 7.48
CA SER A 91 -5.42 7.35 6.55
C SER A 91 -6.59 6.70 5.81
N THR A 92 -7.74 6.57 6.47
CA THR A 92 -8.94 5.96 5.90
C THR A 92 -9.57 6.87 4.84
N ASP A 93 -9.68 8.17 5.12
CA ASP A 93 -10.26 9.16 4.22
C ASP A 93 -9.49 9.27 2.89
N SER A 94 -8.15 9.31 2.98
CA SER A 94 -7.27 9.32 1.81
C SER A 94 -7.36 8.02 0.99
N SER A 95 -7.47 6.87 1.66
CA SER A 95 -7.64 5.57 0.99
C SER A 95 -9.00 5.47 0.26
N ILE A 96 -10.10 5.85 0.92
CA ILE A 96 -11.44 5.89 0.34
C ILE A 96 -11.46 6.79 -0.90
N THR A 97 -10.87 7.98 -0.80
CA THR A 97 -10.82 8.95 -1.89
C THR A 97 -10.02 8.42 -3.07
N SER A 98 -8.88 7.76 -2.81
CA SER A 98 -8.03 7.16 -3.85
C SER A 98 -8.73 6.00 -4.58
N ILE A 99 -9.44 5.14 -3.85
CA ILE A 99 -10.25 4.05 -4.42
C ILE A 99 -11.41 4.62 -5.23
N THR A 100 -12.15 5.58 -4.67
CA THR A 100 -13.27 6.25 -5.35
C THR A 100 -12.81 6.86 -6.67
N THR A 101 -11.66 7.54 -6.66
CA THR A 101 -11.09 8.21 -7.84
C THR A 101 -10.67 7.20 -8.90
N SER A 102 -9.89 6.19 -8.52
CA SER A 102 -9.40 5.16 -9.46
C SER A 102 -10.58 4.37 -10.05
N PHE A 103 -11.58 4.04 -9.23
CA PHE A 103 -12.76 3.34 -9.72
C PHE A 103 -13.63 4.22 -10.64
N SER A 104 -13.81 5.49 -10.30
CA SER A 104 -14.59 6.43 -11.11
C SER A 104 -13.94 6.71 -12.47
N ILE A 105 -12.63 6.97 -12.49
CA ILE A 105 -11.90 7.39 -13.69
C ILE A 105 -11.47 6.17 -14.51
N ASP A 106 -10.81 5.18 -13.89
CA ASP A 106 -10.18 4.08 -14.65
C ASP A 106 -11.20 3.01 -15.05
N ILE A 107 -12.13 2.67 -14.15
CA ILE A 107 -13.13 1.61 -14.39
C ILE A 107 -14.39 2.18 -15.01
N PHE A 108 -15.04 3.15 -14.35
CA PHE A 108 -16.31 3.73 -14.79
C PHE A 108 -16.16 4.76 -15.91
N LYS A 109 -14.95 5.30 -16.13
CA LYS A 109 -14.66 6.32 -17.16
C LYS A 109 -15.66 7.47 -17.13
N ILE A 110 -15.96 7.97 -15.93
CA ILE A 110 -16.99 9.00 -15.72
C ILE A 110 -16.75 10.26 -16.54
N GLU A 111 -15.51 10.54 -16.94
CA GLU A 111 -15.14 11.66 -17.80
C GLU A 111 -15.94 11.71 -19.11
N LYS A 112 -16.39 10.56 -19.60
CA LYS A 112 -17.21 10.44 -20.83
C LYS A 112 -18.71 10.63 -20.60
N LEU A 113 -19.15 10.79 -19.36
CA LEU A 113 -20.56 10.89 -18.99
C LEU A 113 -20.96 12.36 -18.75
N LYS A 114 -22.21 12.71 -19.09
CA LYS A 114 -22.75 14.06 -18.83
C LYS A 114 -22.97 14.36 -17.34
N ASN A 115 -23.25 13.34 -16.53
CA ASN A 115 -23.60 13.49 -15.09
C ASN A 115 -22.47 13.04 -14.15
N GLN A 116 -21.24 13.49 -14.40
CA GLN A 116 -20.02 13.05 -13.70
C GLN A 116 -20.15 13.12 -12.17
N GLU A 117 -20.69 14.23 -11.66
CA GLU A 117 -20.79 14.48 -10.22
C GLU A 117 -21.70 13.46 -9.51
N LYS A 118 -22.82 13.08 -10.14
CA LYS A 118 -23.77 12.11 -9.59
C LYS A 118 -23.12 10.74 -9.45
N TYR A 119 -22.38 10.30 -10.48
CA TYR A 119 -21.69 9.01 -10.46
C TYR A 119 -20.52 9.00 -9.48
N ARG A 120 -19.78 10.10 -9.35
CA ARG A 120 -18.72 10.23 -8.34
C ARG A 120 -19.28 10.16 -6.91
N LYS A 121 -20.39 10.86 -6.63
CA LYS A 121 -21.06 10.79 -5.32
C LYS A 121 -21.55 9.37 -5.01
N PHE A 122 -22.16 8.70 -6.00
CA PHE A 122 -22.63 7.34 -5.85
C PHE A 122 -21.50 6.34 -5.58
N THR A 123 -20.42 6.39 -6.35
CA THR A 123 -19.24 5.52 -6.16
C THR A 123 -18.56 5.77 -4.82
N HIS A 124 -18.50 7.03 -4.36
CA HIS A 124 -17.97 7.35 -3.04
C HIS A 124 -18.81 6.74 -1.92
N ILE A 125 -20.14 6.93 -1.96
CA ILE A 125 -21.07 6.33 -0.98
C ILE A 125 -20.95 4.80 -0.98
N LEU A 126 -20.89 4.19 -2.16
CA LEU A 126 -20.74 2.74 -2.30
C LEU A 126 -19.40 2.27 -1.70
N THR A 127 -18.31 2.99 -1.93
CA THR A 127 -16.97 2.66 -1.40
C THR A 127 -16.98 2.75 0.13
N CYS A 128 -17.54 3.82 0.70
CA CYS A 128 -17.69 3.96 2.15
C CYS A 128 -18.50 2.82 2.75
N PHE A 129 -19.65 2.49 2.14
CA PHE A 129 -20.51 1.41 2.60
C PHE A 129 -19.81 0.05 2.53
N LEU A 130 -19.10 -0.23 1.44
CA LEU A 130 -18.42 -1.50 1.22
C LEU A 130 -17.25 -1.70 2.18
N ILE A 131 -16.46 -0.65 2.45
CA ILE A 131 -15.40 -0.70 3.46
C ILE A 131 -15.99 -0.89 4.86
N TRP A 132 -17.03 -0.14 5.21
CA TRP A 132 -17.71 -0.32 6.51
C TRP A 132 -18.24 -1.75 6.67
N PHE A 133 -18.90 -2.29 5.63
CA PHE A 133 -19.38 -3.65 5.62
C PHE A 133 -18.25 -4.67 5.78
N ILE A 134 -17.14 -4.52 5.05
CA ILE A 134 -15.97 -5.39 5.18
C ILE A 134 -15.41 -5.32 6.60
N VAL A 135 -15.24 -4.14 7.19
CA VAL A 135 -14.68 -3.99 8.54
C VAL A 135 -15.59 -4.66 9.59
N VAL A 136 -16.90 -4.41 9.53
CA VAL A 136 -17.86 -5.00 10.48
C VAL A 136 -17.92 -6.51 10.32
N PHE A 137 -17.89 -7.01 9.09
CA PHE A 137 -17.91 -8.44 8.81
C PHE A 137 -16.59 -9.12 9.19
N ALA A 138 -15.45 -8.54 8.82
CA ALA A 138 -14.11 -9.04 9.14
C ALA A 138 -13.90 -9.15 10.65
N ASN A 139 -14.41 -8.19 11.44
CA ASN A 139 -14.32 -8.25 12.90
C ASN A 139 -15.00 -9.49 13.50
N ASN A 140 -15.97 -10.09 12.81
CA ASN A 140 -16.64 -11.30 13.29
C ASN A 140 -15.93 -12.60 12.89
N PHE A 141 -14.99 -12.56 11.93
CA PHE A 141 -14.41 -13.77 11.33
C PHE A 141 -12.87 -13.82 11.24
N LEU A 142 -12.17 -12.69 11.37
CA LEU A 142 -10.74 -12.56 11.01
C LEU A 142 -9.86 -11.96 12.12
N VAL A 143 -10.31 -11.94 13.38
CA VAL A 143 -9.49 -11.43 14.49
C VAL A 143 -8.38 -12.43 14.80
N ASN A 144 -7.25 -12.29 14.10
CA ASN A 144 -5.97 -12.90 14.46
C ASN A 144 -5.18 -11.97 15.38
N GLU A 145 -4.28 -12.54 16.20
CA GLU A 145 -3.46 -11.77 17.15
C GLU A 145 -2.43 -10.85 16.48
N ASN A 146 -2.04 -11.12 15.20
CA ASN A 146 -0.98 -10.42 14.48
C ASN A 146 -1.44 -9.80 13.15
N LEU A 147 -2.35 -8.82 13.20
CA LEU A 147 -2.89 -8.17 12.00
C LEU A 147 -1.82 -7.48 11.13
N ILE A 148 -0.77 -6.92 11.75
CA ILE A 148 0.33 -6.28 11.02
C ILE A 148 1.09 -7.29 10.16
N GLU A 149 1.32 -8.51 10.67
CA GLU A 149 2.05 -9.55 9.95
C GLU A 149 1.28 -10.02 8.72
N ASP A 150 -0.03 -10.27 8.89
CA ASP A 150 -0.94 -10.64 7.80
C ASP A 150 -0.99 -9.54 6.73
N PHE A 151 -1.09 -8.27 7.15
CA PHE A 151 -1.05 -7.13 6.24
C PHE A 151 0.27 -7.06 5.45
N LEU A 152 1.41 -7.18 6.13
CA LEU A 152 2.73 -7.14 5.50
C LEU A 152 2.92 -8.29 4.52
N PHE A 153 2.39 -9.48 4.83
CA PHE A 153 2.36 -10.61 3.89
C PHE A 153 1.63 -10.22 2.60
N PHE A 154 0.41 -9.69 2.67
CA PHE A 154 -0.33 -9.26 1.47
C PHE A 154 0.41 -8.18 0.69
N VAL A 155 0.96 -7.17 1.38
CA VAL A 155 1.72 -6.08 0.76
C VAL A 155 2.90 -6.64 -0.03
N VAL A 156 3.71 -7.49 0.58
CA VAL A 156 4.92 -8.03 -0.03
C VAL A 156 4.64 -8.82 -1.31
N TYR A 157 3.53 -9.58 -1.35
CA TYR A 157 3.17 -10.39 -2.51
C TYR A 157 2.46 -9.58 -3.62
N ILE A 158 1.60 -8.62 -3.27
CA ILE A 158 0.87 -7.81 -4.25
C ILE A 158 1.75 -6.73 -4.88
N TYR A 159 2.61 -6.07 -4.09
CA TYR A 159 3.45 -4.98 -4.59
C TYR A 159 4.66 -5.45 -5.40
N GLY A 160 5.04 -6.73 -5.33
CA GLY A 160 6.14 -7.28 -6.15
C GLY A 160 5.91 -7.10 -7.66
N PRO A 161 4.81 -7.61 -8.24
CA PRO A 161 4.49 -7.39 -9.65
C PRO A 161 4.38 -5.93 -10.07
N LEU A 162 3.80 -5.08 -9.20
CA LEU A 162 3.72 -3.63 -9.39
C LEU A 162 5.12 -2.99 -9.49
N LEU A 163 6.04 -3.41 -8.62
CA LEU A 163 7.42 -2.97 -8.66
C LEU A 163 8.10 -3.37 -9.98
N GLY A 164 7.92 -4.62 -10.43
CA GLY A 164 8.51 -5.12 -11.67
C GLY A 164 8.07 -4.35 -12.92
N ILE A 165 6.76 -4.10 -13.07
CA ILE A 165 6.24 -3.34 -14.22
C ILE A 165 6.67 -1.87 -14.18
N TYR A 166 6.78 -1.27 -12.99
CA TYR A 166 7.16 0.14 -12.84
C TYR A 166 8.65 0.36 -13.14
N ILE A 167 9.52 -0.53 -12.66
CA ILE A 167 10.94 -0.53 -13.02
C ILE A 167 11.09 -0.70 -14.54
N LEU A 168 10.36 -1.63 -15.15
CA LEU A 168 10.38 -1.83 -16.60
C LEU A 168 9.97 -0.55 -17.34
N GLY A 169 8.89 0.11 -16.91
CA GLY A 169 8.38 1.33 -17.55
C GLY A 169 9.30 2.55 -17.42
N ILE A 170 10.09 2.63 -16.34
CA ILE A 170 11.07 3.72 -16.13
C ILE A 170 12.34 3.50 -16.95
N PHE A 171 12.91 2.29 -16.90
CA PHE A 171 14.23 2.02 -17.47
C PHE A 171 14.21 1.50 -18.90
N THR A 172 13.05 1.10 -19.41
CA THR A 172 12.92 0.47 -20.72
C THR A 172 11.71 0.97 -21.49
N LYS A 173 11.81 0.98 -22.82
CA LYS A 173 10.70 1.29 -23.73
C LYS A 173 10.02 0.03 -24.28
N LEU A 174 10.29 -1.13 -23.68
CA LEU A 174 9.73 -2.41 -24.07
C LEU A 174 8.21 -2.36 -23.88
N LYS A 175 7.47 -2.70 -24.94
CA LYS A 175 6.03 -2.87 -24.86
C LYS A 175 5.73 -4.29 -24.38
N ILE A 176 4.89 -4.40 -23.37
CA ILE A 176 4.49 -5.68 -22.77
C ILE A 176 3.14 -6.14 -23.33
N SER A 177 2.86 -7.43 -23.20
CA SER A 177 1.58 -8.00 -23.61
C SER A 177 0.51 -7.76 -22.54
N GLU A 178 -0.49 -6.95 -22.85
CA GLU A 178 -1.62 -6.66 -21.95
C GLU A 178 -2.32 -7.94 -21.46
N LYS A 179 -2.43 -8.96 -22.33
CA LYS A 179 -3.08 -10.24 -21.99
C LYS A 179 -2.30 -11.05 -20.96
N LEU A 180 -0.98 -10.90 -20.92
CA LEU A 180 -0.11 -11.63 -20.00
C LEU A 180 0.02 -10.92 -18.65
N VAL A 181 -0.39 -9.65 -18.52
CA VAL A 181 -0.28 -8.89 -17.27
C VAL A 181 -1.00 -9.60 -16.10
N PRO A 182 -2.30 -9.98 -16.19
CA PRO A 182 -2.96 -10.66 -15.06
C PRO A 182 -2.31 -11.99 -14.70
N LEU A 183 -1.80 -12.72 -15.71
CA LEU A 183 -1.12 -13.99 -15.49
C LEU A 183 0.20 -13.79 -14.73
N ILE A 184 0.99 -12.77 -15.08
CA ILE A 184 2.25 -12.44 -14.40
C ILE A 184 2.00 -12.00 -12.96
N PHE A 185 0.92 -11.24 -12.71
CA PHE A 185 0.51 -10.82 -11.38
C PHE A 185 0.14 -11.99 -10.45
N VAL A 186 -0.27 -13.13 -10.99
CA VAL A 186 -0.51 -14.36 -10.21
C VAL A 186 0.74 -15.25 -10.14
N LEU A 187 1.45 -15.42 -11.27
CA LEU A 187 2.62 -16.29 -11.33
C LEU A 187 3.77 -15.81 -10.46
N SER A 188 4.03 -14.50 -10.42
CA SER A 188 5.19 -13.96 -9.70
C SER A 188 5.11 -14.17 -8.17
N PRO A 189 3.97 -13.88 -7.50
CA PRO A 189 3.78 -14.23 -6.10
C PRO A 189 3.92 -15.73 -5.83
N VAL A 190 3.32 -16.58 -6.68
CA VAL A 190 3.37 -18.04 -6.53
C VAL A 190 4.81 -18.56 -6.63
N LEU A 191 5.56 -18.12 -7.63
CA LEU A 191 6.96 -18.49 -7.80
C LEU A 191 7.82 -18.02 -6.61
N SER A 192 7.58 -16.80 -6.13
CA SER A 192 8.28 -16.23 -4.98
C SER A 192 8.02 -17.04 -3.70
N TYR A 193 6.77 -17.46 -3.49
CA TYR A 193 6.40 -18.32 -2.36
C TYR A 193 7.10 -19.68 -2.40
N PHE A 194 7.18 -20.30 -3.59
CA PHE A 194 7.93 -21.55 -3.75
C PHE A 194 9.42 -21.35 -3.47
N ILE A 195 10.03 -20.28 -4.00
CA ILE A 195 11.45 -19.97 -3.75
C ILE A 195 11.73 -19.80 -2.26
N GLN A 196 10.88 -19.06 -1.53
CA GLN A 196 11.00 -18.91 -0.08
C GLN A 196 10.91 -20.28 0.63
N SER A 197 9.92 -21.08 0.27
CA SER A 197 9.68 -22.40 0.87
C SER A 197 10.84 -23.37 0.66
N TYR A 198 11.38 -23.43 -0.56
CA TYR A 198 12.54 -24.27 -0.89
C TYR A 198 13.82 -23.78 -0.22
N THR A 199 14.05 -22.47 -0.20
CA THR A 199 15.26 -21.88 0.39
C THR A 199 15.29 -22.10 1.90
N LYS A 200 14.14 -21.95 2.57
CA LYS A 200 13.98 -22.24 4.00
C LYS A 200 14.24 -23.72 4.32
N LYS A 201 13.78 -24.63 3.46
CA LYS A 201 13.94 -26.08 3.65
C LYS A 201 15.36 -26.58 3.35
N LEU A 202 16.01 -26.07 2.31
CA LEU A 202 17.31 -26.56 1.84
C LEU A 202 18.50 -25.87 2.51
N ILE A 203 18.40 -24.56 2.73
CA ILE A 203 19.52 -23.71 3.16
C ILE A 203 19.27 -23.16 4.58
N GLY A 204 18.05 -23.26 5.09
CA GLY A 204 17.67 -22.66 6.37
C GLY A 204 17.54 -21.13 6.32
N PHE A 205 17.60 -20.53 5.13
CA PHE A 205 17.51 -19.08 4.94
C PHE A 205 16.05 -18.66 4.70
N ASP A 206 15.57 -17.71 5.50
CA ASP A 206 14.24 -17.11 5.35
C ASP A 206 14.38 -15.68 4.82
N PHE A 207 13.74 -15.40 3.69
CA PHE A 207 13.72 -14.05 3.11
C PHE A 207 12.93 -13.06 3.98
N GLY A 208 11.98 -13.53 4.79
CA GLY A 208 11.05 -12.65 5.49
C GLY A 208 10.40 -11.65 4.53
N TYR A 209 10.36 -10.37 4.90
CA TYR A 209 9.75 -9.32 4.06
C TYR A 209 10.58 -8.95 2.82
N SER A 210 11.85 -9.37 2.73
CA SER A 210 12.70 -9.09 1.55
C SER A 210 12.27 -9.87 0.30
N ILE A 211 11.35 -10.85 0.45
CA ILE A 211 10.78 -11.58 -0.68
C ILE A 211 10.05 -10.66 -1.68
N ILE A 212 9.67 -9.44 -1.28
CA ILE A 212 9.16 -8.41 -2.20
C ILE A 212 10.16 -8.08 -3.32
N ALA A 213 11.46 -8.04 -3.01
CA ALA A 213 12.50 -7.77 -4.00
C ALA A 213 12.65 -8.94 -4.98
N VAL A 214 12.59 -10.17 -4.47
CA VAL A 214 12.61 -11.39 -5.29
C VAL A 214 11.39 -11.42 -6.22
N ASN A 215 10.20 -11.16 -5.69
CA ASN A 215 8.96 -11.05 -6.44
C ASN A 215 9.01 -9.92 -7.49
N GLY A 216 9.61 -8.78 -7.15
CA GLY A 216 9.87 -7.68 -8.09
C GLY A 216 10.80 -8.08 -9.24
N ILE A 217 11.86 -8.84 -8.96
CA ILE A 217 12.80 -9.32 -9.99
C ILE A 217 12.14 -10.37 -10.89
N ILE A 218 11.42 -11.34 -10.30
CA ILE A 218 10.71 -12.39 -11.07
C ILE A 218 9.70 -11.76 -12.00
N SER A 219 8.86 -10.86 -11.49
CA SER A 219 7.87 -10.15 -12.31
C SER A 219 8.53 -9.34 -13.42
N LEU A 220 9.63 -8.62 -13.14
CA LEU A 220 10.38 -7.88 -14.16
C LEU A 220 10.87 -8.80 -15.28
N VAL A 221 11.47 -9.95 -14.96
CA VAL A 221 11.92 -10.94 -15.94
C VAL A 221 10.74 -11.46 -16.77
N LEU A 222 9.63 -11.80 -16.13
CA LEU A 222 8.42 -12.26 -16.80
C LEU A 222 7.85 -11.20 -17.75
N PHE A 223 7.86 -9.92 -17.35
CA PHE A 223 7.41 -8.84 -18.23
C PHE A 223 8.35 -8.63 -19.42
N ILE A 224 9.67 -8.71 -19.23
CA ILE A 224 10.64 -8.65 -20.34
C ILE A 224 10.39 -9.79 -21.33
N MET A 225 10.24 -11.03 -20.83
CA MET A 225 9.92 -12.18 -21.66
C MET A 225 8.60 -11.99 -22.42
N SER A 226 7.58 -11.42 -21.77
CA SER A 226 6.30 -11.11 -22.42
C SER A 226 6.44 -10.14 -23.59
N GLY A 227 7.41 -9.22 -23.53
CA GLY A 227 7.67 -8.24 -24.59
C GLY A 227 8.31 -8.86 -25.83
N PHE A 228 9.14 -9.90 -25.66
CA PHE A 228 9.76 -10.62 -26.77
C PHE A 228 8.80 -11.58 -27.50
N VAL A 229 7.74 -12.03 -26.82
CA VAL A 229 6.74 -12.97 -27.37
C VAL A 229 5.70 -12.27 -28.26
N LEU A 230 5.68 -10.93 -28.30
CA LEU A 230 4.72 -10.17 -29.12
C LEU A 230 5.15 -10.08 -30.60
N PRO A 231 4.28 -10.45 -31.56
CA PRO A 231 4.45 -9.99 -32.93
C PRO A 231 4.26 -8.47 -32.96
N LEU A 232 5.13 -7.78 -33.70
CA LEU A 232 5.26 -6.31 -33.89
C LEU A 232 3.96 -5.51 -34.20
N ASN A 233 2.80 -6.16 -34.30
CA ASN A 233 1.56 -5.58 -34.83
C ASN A 233 0.40 -5.41 -33.82
N LYS A 234 0.64 -5.59 -32.52
CA LYS A 234 -0.29 -5.18 -31.44
C LYS A 234 0.40 -4.32 -30.39
N CYS A 235 1.22 -3.40 -30.87
CA CYS A 235 1.96 -2.46 -30.05
C CYS A 235 1.06 -1.26 -29.68
N THR A 236 0.64 -1.13 -28.43
CA THR A 236 -0.04 0.07 -27.97
C THR A 236 0.93 1.25 -27.83
N SER A 237 0.49 2.44 -28.25
CA SER A 237 1.05 3.71 -27.80
C SER A 237 0.64 3.94 -26.34
N PRO A 238 1.32 4.83 -25.58
CA PRO A 238 0.77 5.32 -24.32
C PRO A 238 -0.68 5.77 -24.55
N SER A 239 -1.55 5.52 -23.57
CA SER A 239 -2.95 5.92 -23.61
C SER A 239 -3.04 7.40 -24.02
N LYS A 240 -3.92 7.71 -24.97
CA LYS A 240 -4.20 9.09 -25.44
C LYS A 240 -4.60 10.07 -24.32
N SER A 241 -4.78 9.61 -23.07
CA SER A 241 -5.05 10.44 -21.91
C SER A 241 -3.90 11.34 -21.47
N THR A 242 -2.64 11.06 -21.86
CA THR A 242 -1.50 11.93 -21.49
C THR A 242 -1.12 12.96 -22.55
N SER A 243 -1.76 12.98 -23.73
CA SER A 243 -1.44 13.92 -24.81
C SER A 243 -2.32 15.17 -24.85
N GLU A 244 -3.40 15.23 -24.08
CA GLU A 244 -4.33 16.38 -24.08
C GLU A 244 -4.06 17.38 -22.95
N SER A 245 -3.12 17.11 -22.04
CA SER A 245 -2.76 18.05 -20.95
C SER A 245 -1.63 19.02 -21.31
N SER A 246 -1.29 19.14 -22.59
CA SER A 246 -0.22 20.04 -23.09
C SER A 246 -0.68 20.95 -24.23
N GLN A 247 -1.95 21.39 -24.19
CA GLN A 247 -2.45 22.52 -24.98
C GLN A 247 -3.21 23.48 -24.09
#